data_AF-A0A8S0QGY9-F1
#
_entry.id   AF-A0A8S0QGY9-F1
#
_cell.length_a   1.000
_cell.length_b   1.000
_cell.length_c   1.000
_cell.angle_alpha   90.00
_cell.angle_beta   90.00
_cell.angle_gamma   90.00
#
_symmetry.space_group_name_H-M   'P 1'
#
loop_
_entity.id
_entity.type
_entity.pdbx_description
1 polymer ?
#
loop_
_entity_poly.entity_id
_entity_poly.type
_entity_poly.pdbx_seq_one_letter_code
_entity_poly.pdbx_strand_id
1 'polypeptide(L)'
;MMTLSLRDLCSRTATTWKRALVTAFYTRLHQIGYWFLVVALAAPLLMSANKATMSAAILLGIFACVYYLYLAVIWIFAVVVSIVEESFGMKALGKATAIIKGRRLHGFMLMVCFNFLVFTVIQVWWMILGNKGLENLTIYGLIMMIVSSLGNFFSNLTYTVLYFQCKKNHGEEIELYGSIEYAKLPTIQPVNE
;
A
#
# COMPACT_ATOMS: atom_id res chain seq x y z
N MET A 1 -20.54 7.13 29.38
CA MET A 1 -21.10 6.33 28.27
C MET A 1 -21.36 7.28 27.12
N MET A 2 -20.44 7.43 26.17
CA MET A 2 -20.61 8.37 25.06
C MET A 2 -21.39 7.67 23.95
N THR A 3 -22.68 7.99 23.81
CA THR A 3 -23.52 7.47 22.73
C THR A 3 -23.09 8.14 21.42
N LEU A 4 -22.09 7.57 20.75
CA LEU A 4 -21.69 7.96 19.40
C LEU A 4 -22.90 7.81 18.47
N SER A 5 -23.46 8.95 18.03
CA SER A 5 -24.52 8.97 17.03
C SER A 5 -24.00 8.36 15.72
N LEU A 6 -24.84 7.62 15.00
CA LEU A 6 -24.51 7.11 13.65
C LEU A 6 -24.04 8.24 12.72
N ARG A 7 -24.53 9.47 12.93
CA ARG A 7 -24.11 10.64 12.17
C ARG A 7 -22.66 11.05 12.47
N ASP A 8 -22.22 10.92 13.71
CA ASP A 8 -20.84 11.23 14.13
C ASP A 8 -19.86 10.15 13.68
N LEU A 9 -20.28 8.89 13.71
CA LEU A 9 -19.51 7.78 13.15
C LEU A 9 -19.36 7.92 11.64
N CYS A 10 -20.45 8.23 10.93
CA CYS A 10 -20.45 8.41 9.48
C CYS A 10 -19.61 9.62 9.08
N SER A 11 -19.71 10.75 9.81
CA SER A 11 -18.91 11.95 9.53
C SER A 11 -17.41 11.70 9.75
N ARG A 12 -17.00 11.04 10.84
CA ARG A 12 -15.60 10.63 11.08
C ARG A 12 -15.08 9.67 10.02
N THR A 13 -15.91 8.72 9.61
CA THR A 13 -15.52 7.75 8.59
C THR A 13 -15.36 8.47 7.25
N ALA A 14 -16.29 9.34 6.87
CA ALA A 14 -16.24 10.11 5.63
C ALA A 14 -15.04 11.06 5.59
N THR A 15 -14.68 11.73 6.69
CA THR A 15 -13.48 12.57 6.74
C THR A 15 -12.22 11.74 6.59
N THR A 16 -12.10 10.63 7.31
CA THR A 16 -10.96 9.70 7.21
C THR A 16 -10.80 9.16 5.79
N TRP A 17 -11.90 8.77 5.15
CA TRP A 17 -11.89 8.27 3.77
C TRP A 17 -11.56 9.37 2.77
N LYS A 18 -12.09 10.58 2.92
CA LYS A 18 -11.74 11.73 2.07
C LYS A 18 -10.23 12.01 2.13
N ARG A 19 -9.65 11.95 3.32
CA ARG A 19 -8.23 12.16 3.58
C ARG A 19 -7.38 11.09 2.89
N ALA A 20 -7.75 9.83 3.05
CA ALA A 20 -7.12 8.70 2.36
C ALA A 20 -7.24 8.81 0.84
N LEU A 21 -8.41 9.20 0.32
CA LEU A 21 -8.65 9.40 -1.11
C LEU A 21 -7.80 10.54 -1.68
N VAL A 22 -7.62 11.64 -0.94
CA VAL A 22 -6.73 12.72 -1.36
C VAL A 22 -5.29 12.22 -1.44
N THR A 23 -4.80 11.53 -0.41
CA THR A 23 -3.44 10.98 -0.43
C THR A 23 -3.28 9.95 -1.54
N ALA A 24 -4.27 9.07 -1.74
CA ALA A 24 -4.30 8.14 -2.86
C ALA A 24 -4.23 8.89 -4.20
N PHE A 25 -5.03 9.93 -4.40
CA PHE A 25 -5.00 10.75 -5.62
C PHE A 25 -3.60 11.34 -5.90
N TYR A 26 -2.92 11.88 -4.88
CA TYR A 26 -1.54 12.35 -5.01
C TYR A 26 -0.58 11.22 -5.39
N THR A 27 -0.69 10.03 -4.77
CA THR A 27 0.14 8.88 -5.14
C THR A 27 -0.13 8.42 -6.58
N ARG A 28 -1.38 8.46 -7.04
CA ARG A 28 -1.75 8.12 -8.43
C ARG A 28 -1.19 9.13 -9.43
N LEU A 29 -1.26 10.42 -9.13
CA LEU A 29 -0.62 11.45 -9.95
C LEU A 29 0.88 11.24 -10.06
N HIS A 30 1.53 10.92 -8.95
CA HIS A 30 2.97 10.62 -8.92
C HIS A 30 3.32 9.37 -9.76
N GLN A 31 2.47 8.34 -9.70
CA GLN A 31 2.60 7.14 -10.53
C GLN A 31 2.50 7.44 -12.02
N ILE A 32 1.51 8.25 -12.42
CA ILE A 32 1.32 8.64 -13.82
C ILE A 32 2.53 9.45 -14.32
N GLY A 33 2.96 10.44 -13.54
CA GLY A 33 4.15 11.24 -13.87
C GLY A 33 5.42 10.40 -14.00
N TYR A 34 5.59 9.40 -13.15
CA TYR A 34 6.70 8.46 -13.21
C TYR A 34 6.72 7.66 -14.52
N TRP A 35 5.59 7.03 -14.89
CA TRP A 35 5.49 6.27 -16.13
C TRP A 35 5.68 7.13 -17.37
N PHE A 36 5.12 8.35 -17.35
CA PHE A 36 5.32 9.31 -18.43
C PHE A 36 6.81 9.64 -18.62
N LEU A 37 7.53 9.88 -17.52
CA LEU A 37 8.97 10.15 -17.54
C LEU A 37 9.78 8.95 -18.06
N VAL A 38 9.46 7.73 -17.62
CA VAL A 38 10.13 6.50 -18.10
C VAL A 38 9.91 6.31 -19.60
N VAL A 39 8.69 6.47 -20.09
CA VAL A 39 8.37 6.34 -21.52
C VAL A 39 9.07 7.45 -22.33
N ALA A 40 9.07 8.69 -21.85
CA ALA A 40 9.75 9.80 -22.52
C ALA A 40 11.26 9.55 -22.66
N LEU A 41 11.90 8.96 -21.64
CA LEU A 41 13.32 8.59 -21.69
C LEU A 41 13.58 7.35 -22.56
N ALA A 42 12.68 6.37 -22.54
CA ALA A 42 12.84 5.12 -23.30
C ALA A 42 12.53 5.30 -24.80
N ALA A 43 11.58 6.16 -25.17
CA ALA A 43 11.15 6.39 -26.55
C ALA A 43 12.32 6.66 -27.53
N PRO A 44 13.23 7.62 -27.30
CA PRO A 44 14.34 7.87 -28.23
C PRO A 44 15.32 6.70 -28.31
N LEU A 45 15.49 5.93 -27.22
CA LEU A 45 16.37 4.75 -27.18
C LEU A 45 15.79 3.59 -28.00
N LEU A 46 14.46 3.42 -27.95
CA LEU A 46 13.72 2.38 -28.67
C LEU A 46 13.55 2.70 -30.16
N MET A 47 13.49 3.98 -30.53
CA MET A 47 13.44 4.41 -31.94
C MET A 47 14.75 4.16 -32.69
N SER A 48 15.85 3.93 -31.98
CA SER A 48 17.14 3.60 -32.58
C SER A 48 17.25 2.09 -32.85
N ALA A 49 17.59 1.71 -34.08
CA ALA A 49 17.79 0.30 -34.47
C ALA A 49 19.13 -0.30 -33.99
N ASN A 50 19.88 0.42 -33.14
CA ASN A 50 21.18 -0.04 -32.66
C ASN A 50 21.01 -1.02 -31.48
N LYS A 51 21.74 -2.14 -31.51
CA LYS A 51 21.74 -3.13 -30.42
C LYS A 51 22.17 -2.50 -29.08
N ALA A 52 23.10 -1.54 -29.11
CA ALA A 52 23.55 -0.85 -27.92
C ALA A 52 22.44 -0.01 -27.27
N THR A 53 21.67 0.75 -28.06
CA THR A 53 20.56 1.59 -27.55
C THR A 53 19.41 0.75 -27.04
N MET A 54 19.13 -0.38 -27.69
CA MET A 54 18.14 -1.36 -27.21
C MET A 54 18.56 -1.97 -25.86
N SER A 55 19.83 -2.35 -25.70
CA SER A 55 20.33 -2.84 -24.41
C SER A 55 20.22 -1.79 -23.30
N ALA A 56 20.49 -0.52 -23.63
CA ALA A 56 20.35 0.59 -22.69
C ALA A 56 18.89 0.84 -22.30
N ALA A 57 17.94 0.73 -23.25
CA ALA A 57 16.51 0.83 -22.97
C ALA A 57 16.02 -0.28 -22.03
N ILE A 58 16.52 -1.52 -22.21
CA ILE A 58 16.19 -2.65 -21.33
C ILE A 58 16.73 -2.41 -19.92
N LEU A 59 18.00 -1.99 -19.79
CA LEU A 59 18.60 -1.67 -18.49
C LEU A 59 17.87 -0.52 -17.78
N LEU A 60 17.50 0.52 -18.52
CA LEU A 60 16.69 1.62 -18.02
C LEU A 60 15.34 1.12 -17.51
N GLY A 61 14.67 0.23 -18.26
CA GLY A 61 13.42 -0.39 -17.86
C GLY A 61 13.55 -1.20 -16.57
N ILE A 62 14.60 -2.01 -16.43
CA ILE A 62 14.87 -2.78 -15.20
C ILE A 62 15.09 -1.84 -14.01
N PHE A 63 15.94 -0.83 -14.16
CA PHE A 63 16.20 0.14 -13.10
C PHE A 63 14.93 0.91 -12.71
N ALA A 64 14.12 1.30 -13.70
CA ALA A 64 12.85 1.95 -13.50
C ALA A 64 11.85 1.04 -12.75
N CYS A 65 11.79 -0.25 -13.06
CA CYS A 65 10.95 -1.20 -12.33
C CYS A 65 11.37 -1.34 -10.87
N VAL A 66 12.67 -1.48 -10.60
CA VAL A 66 13.19 -1.60 -9.22
C VAL A 66 12.90 -0.33 -8.43
N TYR A 67 13.13 0.85 -9.01
CA TYR A 67 12.85 2.12 -8.36
C TYR A 67 11.35 2.34 -8.13
N TYR A 68 10.50 1.90 -9.07
CA TYR A 68 9.04 1.94 -8.90
C TYR A 68 8.60 1.10 -7.70
N LEU A 69 9.10 -0.13 -7.57
CA LEU A 69 8.79 -1.00 -6.43
C LEU A 69 9.22 -0.35 -5.11
N TYR A 70 10.37 0.33 -5.10
CA TYR A 70 10.84 1.06 -3.93
C TYR A 70 9.91 2.23 -3.56
N LEU A 71 9.48 3.04 -4.53
CA LEU A 71 8.52 4.13 -4.31
C LEU A 71 7.13 3.62 -3.90
N ALA A 72 6.71 2.48 -4.42
CA ALA A 72 5.41 1.89 -4.12
C ALA A 72 5.23 1.57 -2.64
N VAL A 73 6.30 1.15 -1.96
CA VAL A 73 6.28 0.95 -0.50
C VAL A 73 5.96 2.29 0.21
N ILE A 74 6.56 3.39 -0.24
CA ILE A 74 6.32 4.73 0.34
C ILE A 74 4.88 5.18 0.08
N TRP A 75 4.34 4.94 -1.12
CA TRP A 75 2.96 5.29 -1.45
C TRP A 75 1.94 4.51 -0.60
N ILE A 76 2.16 3.21 -0.41
CA ILE A 76 1.29 2.38 0.44
C ILE A 76 1.36 2.88 1.88
N PHE A 77 2.56 3.11 2.41
CA PHE A 77 2.72 3.69 3.76
C PHE A 77 2.09 5.07 3.88
N ALA A 78 2.12 5.91 2.85
CA ALA A 78 1.50 7.24 2.89
C ALA A 78 -0.02 7.16 3.01
N VAL A 79 -0.67 6.21 2.33
CA VAL A 79 -2.11 5.97 2.48
C VAL A 79 -2.42 5.49 3.90
N VAL A 80 -1.63 4.55 4.43
CA VAL A 80 -1.76 4.07 5.83
C VAL A 80 -1.61 5.21 6.83
N VAL A 81 -0.55 6.02 6.71
CA VAL A 81 -0.31 7.20 7.57
C VAL A 81 -1.43 8.22 7.46
N SER A 82 -2.04 8.36 6.29
CA SER A 82 -3.14 9.30 6.10
C SER A 82 -4.42 8.87 6.83
N ILE A 83 -4.64 7.56 6.92
CA ILE A 83 -5.74 6.97 7.69
C ILE A 83 -5.46 7.06 9.19
N VAL A 84 -4.22 6.77 9.62
CA VAL A 84 -3.88 6.62 11.04
C VAL A 84 -3.56 7.93 11.74
N GLU A 85 -2.81 8.84 11.11
CA GLU A 85 -2.28 10.06 11.79
C GLU A 85 -3.00 11.36 11.40
N GLU A 86 -4.21 11.27 10.85
CA GLU A 86 -4.97 12.46 10.44
C GLU A 86 -4.15 13.44 9.58
N SER A 87 -3.24 12.94 8.74
CA SER A 87 -2.35 13.74 7.89
C SER A 87 -2.64 13.49 6.40
N PHE A 88 -2.48 14.49 5.54
CA PHE A 88 -2.97 14.42 4.14
C PHE A 88 -1.88 14.74 3.12
N GLY A 89 -1.96 14.12 1.95
CA GLY A 89 -1.17 14.49 0.77
C GLY A 89 0.34 14.39 0.99
N MET A 90 1.07 15.45 0.61
CA MET A 90 2.54 15.51 0.71
C MET A 90 3.06 15.39 2.15
N LYS A 91 2.30 15.87 3.15
CA LYS A 91 2.68 15.75 4.56
C LYS A 91 2.63 14.29 5.03
N ALA A 92 1.63 13.53 4.58
CA ALA A 92 1.53 12.10 4.84
C ALA A 92 2.66 11.31 4.15
N LEU A 93 3.02 11.69 2.91
CA LEU A 93 4.17 11.12 2.19
C LEU A 93 5.50 11.36 2.92
N GLY A 94 5.73 12.58 3.41
CA GLY A 94 6.93 12.91 4.19
C GLY A 94 7.02 12.11 5.49
N LYS A 95 5.92 12.01 6.23
CA LYS A 95 5.83 11.20 7.46
C LYS A 95 6.03 9.70 7.18
N ALA A 96 5.38 9.16 6.16
CA ALA A 96 5.58 7.78 5.73
C ALA A 96 7.06 7.49 5.42
N THR A 97 7.72 8.42 4.72
CA THR A 97 9.14 8.34 4.38
C THR A 97 10.04 8.35 5.63
N ALA A 98 9.69 9.14 6.64
CA ALA A 98 10.40 9.20 7.92
C ALA A 98 10.22 7.92 8.74
N ILE A 99 8.98 7.42 8.86
CA ILE A 99 8.65 6.24 9.69
C ILE A 99 9.26 4.97 9.11
N ILE A 100 9.32 4.87 7.78
CA ILE A 100 9.92 3.71 7.11
C ILE A 100 11.45 3.82 7.02
N LYS A 101 12.05 4.97 7.35
CA LYS A 101 13.51 5.15 7.36
C LYS A 101 14.12 4.14 8.34
N GLY A 102 14.99 3.27 7.82
CA GLY A 102 15.61 2.17 8.59
C GLY A 102 14.96 0.79 8.43
N ARG A 103 13.67 0.69 8.04
CA ARG A 103 13.00 -0.60 7.73
C ARG A 103 12.47 -0.70 6.29
N ARG A 104 12.91 0.19 5.40
CA ARG A 104 12.53 0.22 3.97
C ARG A 104 12.75 -1.11 3.27
N LEU A 105 13.89 -1.76 3.53
CA LEU A 105 14.22 -3.06 2.94
C LEU A 105 13.24 -4.15 3.37
N HIS A 106 12.74 -4.11 4.60
CA HIS A 106 11.78 -5.08 5.10
C HIS A 106 10.42 -4.91 4.40
N GLY A 107 9.97 -3.65 4.24
CA GLY A 107 8.77 -3.35 3.44
C GLY A 107 8.95 -3.77 1.98
N PHE A 108 10.10 -3.47 1.38
CA PHE A 108 10.41 -3.89 0.01
C PHE A 108 10.43 -5.42 -0.15
N MET A 109 11.06 -6.16 0.76
CA MET A 109 11.06 -7.63 0.74
C MET A 109 9.64 -8.18 0.84
N LEU A 110 8.79 -7.61 1.71
CA LEU A 110 7.39 -8.02 1.81
C LEU A 110 6.60 -7.74 0.53
N MET A 111 6.84 -6.60 -0.12
CA MET A 111 6.29 -6.29 -1.44
C MET A 111 6.66 -7.36 -2.46
N VAL A 112 7.94 -7.71 -2.54
CA VAL A 112 8.47 -8.69 -3.50
C VAL A 112 7.90 -10.08 -3.22
N CYS A 113 7.93 -10.52 -1.96
CA CYS A 113 7.36 -11.81 -1.55
C CYS A 113 5.87 -11.89 -1.89
N PHE A 114 5.10 -10.83 -1.62
CA PHE A 114 3.68 -10.82 -1.89
C PHE A 114 3.37 -10.84 -3.39
N ASN A 115 4.08 -10.05 -4.20
CA ASN A 115 3.93 -10.08 -5.65
C ASN A 115 4.31 -11.45 -6.22
N PHE A 116 5.37 -12.06 -5.71
CA PHE A 116 5.80 -13.39 -6.12
C PHE A 116 4.76 -14.47 -5.75
N LEU A 117 4.15 -14.37 -4.57
CA LEU A 117 3.07 -15.26 -4.14
C LEU A 117 1.87 -15.16 -5.07
N VAL A 118 1.38 -13.94 -5.35
CA VAL A 118 0.25 -13.69 -6.24
C VAL A 118 0.56 -14.21 -7.65
N PHE A 119 1.76 -13.93 -8.17
CA PHE A 119 2.19 -14.42 -9.47
C PHE A 119 2.22 -15.95 -9.53
N THR A 120 2.71 -16.61 -8.48
CA THR A 120 2.74 -18.08 -8.40
C THR A 120 1.34 -18.67 -8.39
N VAL A 121 0.41 -18.09 -7.62
CA VAL A 121 -0.99 -18.51 -7.60
C VAL A 121 -1.62 -18.40 -8.99
N ILE A 122 -1.39 -17.27 -9.66
CA ILE A 122 -1.85 -17.03 -11.04
C ILE A 122 -1.31 -18.10 -12.00
N GLN A 123 0.00 -18.39 -11.94
CA GLN A 123 0.64 -19.39 -12.80
C GLN A 123 0.12 -20.80 -12.56
N VAL A 124 -0.03 -21.20 -11.29
CA VAL A 124 -0.62 -22.50 -10.93
C VAL A 124 -2.05 -22.61 -11.45
N TRP A 125 -2.84 -21.54 -11.32
CA TRP A 125 -4.19 -21.50 -11.86
C TRP A 125 -4.22 -21.62 -13.37
N TRP A 126 -3.32 -20.93 -14.08
CA TRP A 126 -3.17 -21.04 -15.53
C TRP A 126 -2.82 -22.46 -15.95
N MET A 127 -1.92 -23.13 -15.22
CA MET A 127 -1.55 -24.52 -15.50
C MET A 127 -2.72 -25.49 -15.26
N ILE A 128 -3.51 -25.30 -14.20
CA ILE A 128 -4.66 -26.16 -13.88
C ILE A 128 -5.81 -25.98 -14.89
N LEU A 129 -6.08 -24.74 -15.31
CA LEU A 129 -7.20 -24.45 -16.20
C LEU A 129 -6.90 -24.82 -17.67
N GLY A 130 -5.62 -24.87 -18.05
CA GLY A 130 -5.16 -25.23 -19.39
C GLY A 130 -5.76 -24.35 -20.49
N ASN A 131 -5.58 -24.74 -21.76
CA ASN A 131 -6.09 -24.00 -22.93
C ASN A 131 -7.64 -23.92 -23.01
N LYS A 132 -8.36 -24.55 -22.07
CA LYS A 132 -9.82 -24.52 -21.96
C LYS A 132 -10.33 -23.22 -21.31
N GLY A 133 -9.45 -22.48 -20.62
CA GLY A 133 -9.80 -21.25 -19.89
C GLY A 133 -9.95 -19.98 -20.75
N LEU A 134 -9.65 -20.04 -22.05
CA LEU A 134 -9.66 -18.86 -22.93
C LEU A 134 -11.02 -18.56 -23.57
N GLU A 135 -11.98 -19.49 -23.52
CA GLU A 135 -13.30 -19.32 -24.15
C GLU A 135 -14.09 -18.15 -23.55
N ASN A 136 -13.79 -17.78 -22.30
CA ASN A 136 -14.38 -16.62 -21.62
C ASN A 136 -13.30 -15.70 -21.04
N LEU A 137 -12.51 -15.09 -21.93
CA LEU A 137 -11.49 -14.08 -21.61
C LEU A 137 -12.00 -13.00 -20.62
N THR A 138 -13.28 -12.65 -20.72
CA THR A 138 -13.95 -11.69 -19.83
C THR A 138 -14.06 -12.20 -18.39
N ILE A 139 -14.45 -13.47 -18.18
CA ILE A 139 -14.56 -14.07 -16.84
C ILE A 139 -13.17 -14.24 -16.23
N TYR A 140 -12.19 -14.65 -17.05
CA TYR A 140 -10.80 -14.74 -16.64
C TYR A 140 -10.26 -13.38 -16.17
N GLY A 141 -10.50 -12.31 -16.94
CA GLY A 141 -10.12 -10.95 -16.57
C GLY A 141 -10.77 -10.50 -15.26
N LEU A 142 -12.06 -10.81 -15.08
CA LEU A 142 -12.80 -10.48 -13.86
C LEU A 142 -12.20 -11.17 -12.62
N ILE A 143 -11.92 -12.47 -12.72
CA ILE A 143 -11.34 -13.27 -11.65
C ILE A 143 -9.93 -12.75 -11.30
N MET A 144 -9.11 -12.46 -12.30
CA MET A 144 -7.78 -11.86 -12.12
C MET A 144 -7.84 -10.52 -11.38
N MET A 145 -8.79 -9.66 -11.75
CA MET A 145 -9.03 -8.38 -11.08
C MET A 145 -9.44 -8.56 -9.62
N ILE A 146 -10.30 -9.54 -9.32
CA ILE A 146 -10.74 -9.85 -7.95
C ILE A 146 -9.56 -10.35 -7.10
N VAL A 147 -8.80 -11.33 -7.58
CA VAL A 147 -7.64 -11.86 -6.85
C VAL A 147 -6.58 -10.79 -6.62
N SER A 148 -6.28 -9.98 -7.63
CA SER A 148 -5.31 -8.90 -7.53
C SER A 148 -5.76 -7.83 -6.53
N SER A 149 -7.04 -7.45 -6.55
CA SER A 149 -7.58 -6.45 -5.63
C SER A 149 -7.60 -6.94 -4.17
N LEU A 150 -7.99 -8.19 -3.93
CA LEU A 150 -7.90 -8.83 -2.61
C LEU A 150 -6.45 -8.88 -2.13
N GLY A 151 -5.52 -9.28 -3.00
CA GLY A 151 -4.10 -9.32 -2.67
C GLY A 151 -3.57 -7.93 -2.26
N ASN A 152 -3.91 -6.90 -3.02
CA ASN A 152 -3.57 -5.52 -2.67
C ASN A 152 -4.16 -5.12 -1.31
N PHE A 153 -5.41 -5.50 -1.01
CA PHE A 153 -6.03 -5.22 0.28
C PHE A 153 -5.26 -5.85 1.45
N PHE A 154 -4.91 -7.14 1.36
CA PHE A 154 -4.08 -7.82 2.37
C PHE A 154 -2.68 -7.22 2.52
N SER A 155 -2.09 -6.77 1.42
CA SER A 155 -0.82 -6.04 1.47
C SER A 155 -0.96 -4.76 2.30
N ASN A 156 -1.98 -3.94 2.02
CA ASN A 156 -2.24 -2.71 2.79
C ASN A 156 -2.45 -2.99 4.28
N LEU A 157 -3.16 -4.08 4.63
CA LEU A 157 -3.32 -4.51 6.03
C LEU A 157 -1.98 -4.88 6.67
N THR A 158 -1.15 -5.65 5.97
CA THR A 158 0.18 -6.05 6.46
C THR A 158 1.07 -4.84 6.67
N TYR A 159 1.05 -3.87 5.75
CA TYR A 159 1.78 -2.61 5.90
C TYR A 159 1.28 -1.77 7.07
N THR A 160 -0.03 -1.82 7.37
CA THR A 160 -0.59 -1.18 8.56
C THR A 160 -0.05 -1.81 9.84
N VAL A 161 0.04 -3.14 9.90
CA VAL A 161 0.63 -3.86 11.05
C VAL A 161 2.12 -3.53 11.20
N LEU A 162 2.88 -3.53 10.11
CA LEU A 162 4.29 -3.14 10.12
C LEU A 162 4.47 -1.69 10.56
N TYR A 163 3.58 -0.79 10.12
CA TYR A 163 3.59 0.60 10.55
C TYR A 163 3.46 0.71 12.07
N PHE A 164 2.52 -0.02 12.68
CA PHE A 164 2.37 -0.03 14.14
C PHE A 164 3.59 -0.63 14.85
N GLN A 165 4.22 -1.67 14.28
CA GLN A 165 5.47 -2.22 14.83
C GLN A 165 6.64 -1.23 14.72
N CYS A 166 6.78 -0.54 13.58
CA CYS A 166 7.80 0.48 13.37
C CYS A 166 7.62 1.65 14.33
N LYS A 167 6.37 2.08 14.55
CA LYS A 167 6.02 3.16 15.49
C LYS A 167 6.32 2.78 16.93
N LYS A 168 5.91 1.57 17.36
CA LYS A 168 6.22 1.02 18.69
C LYS A 168 7.73 0.96 18.96
N ASN A 169 8.53 0.57 17.96
CA ASN A 169 9.99 0.49 18.10
C ASN A 169 10.69 1.86 18.11
N HIS A 170 10.06 2.93 17.62
CA HIS A 170 10.59 4.29 17.69
C HIS A 170 10.23 5.01 18.99
N GLY A 171 9.44 4.40 19.88
CA GLY A 171 9.09 4.98 21.18
C GLY A 171 8.11 6.16 21.11
N GLU A 172 7.54 6.47 19.94
CA GLU A 172 6.48 7.46 19.81
C GLU A 172 5.15 6.85 20.26
N GLU A 173 4.43 7.53 21.15
CA GLU A 173 3.13 7.09 21.64
C GLU A 173 2.18 6.84 20.46
N ILE A 174 1.54 5.67 20.50
CA ILE A 174 0.50 5.33 19.58
C ILE A 174 -0.71 6.18 19.98
N GLU A 175 -0.85 7.36 19.39
CA GLU A 175 -2.13 8.10 19.34
C GLU A 175 -3.14 7.33 18.45
N LEU A 176 -3.28 6.02 18.70
CA LEU A 176 -4.42 5.26 18.23
C LEU A 176 -5.56 5.70 19.15
N TYR A 177 -6.33 6.68 18.69
CA TYR A 177 -7.61 7.01 19.28
C TYR A 177 -7.49 7.54 20.72
N GLY A 178 -7.12 8.82 20.85
CA GLY A 178 -7.14 9.57 22.13
C GLY A 178 -8.54 9.75 22.76
N SER A 179 -9.43 8.76 22.70
CA SER A 179 -10.68 8.78 23.47
C SER A 179 -11.24 7.40 23.84
N ILE A 180 -10.45 6.32 23.85
CA ILE A 180 -10.84 5.10 24.55
C ILE A 180 -9.71 4.77 25.52
N GLU A 181 -9.58 5.63 26.54
CA GLU A 181 -9.11 5.17 27.83
C GLU A 181 -9.96 3.95 28.19
N TYR A 182 -9.34 2.78 28.16
CA TYR A 182 -9.84 1.64 28.89
C TYR A 182 -10.06 2.13 30.32
N ALA A 183 -11.32 2.21 30.72
CA ALA A 183 -11.71 2.47 32.08
C ALA A 183 -10.85 1.56 32.97
N LYS A 184 -9.95 2.17 33.75
CA LYS A 184 -9.46 1.56 34.97
C LYS A 184 -10.71 1.23 35.77
N LEU A 185 -11.11 -0.04 35.73
CA LEU A 185 -12.12 -0.56 36.63
C LEU A 185 -11.57 -0.30 38.05
N PRO A 186 -12.32 0.38 38.93
CA PRO A 186 -11.92 0.47 40.31
C PRO A 186 -11.87 -0.95 40.86
N THR A 187 -10.71 -1.38 41.34
CA THR A 187 -10.58 -2.61 42.12
C THR A 187 -11.41 -2.43 43.38
N ILE A 188 -12.65 -2.91 43.37
CA ILE A 188 -13.46 -3.03 44.58
C ILE A 188 -12.76 -4.11 45.43
N GLN A 189 -12.17 -3.69 46.55
CA GLN A 189 -11.69 -4.63 47.55
C GLN A 189 -12.90 -5.33 48.19
N PRO A 190 -12.84 -6.65 48.39
CA PRO A 190 -13.92 -7.36 49.07
C PRO A 190 -13.95 -6.90 50.53
N VAL A 191 -15.10 -6.35 50.95
CA VAL A 191 -15.43 -6.18 52.37
C VAL A 191 -15.72 -7.57 52.92
N ASN A 192 -14.80 -8.07 53.70
CA ASN A 192 -14.94 -9.23 54.56
C ASN A 192 -15.69 -8.82 55.83
N GLU A 193 -16.69 -9.65 56.18
CA GLU A 193 -17.57 -9.60 57.35
C GLU A 193 -16.86 -9.39 58.69
#